data_AF-A0A1I7WN94-F1
#
_entry.id   AF-A0A1I7WN94-F1
#
_cell.length_a   1.000
_cell.length_b   1.000
_cell.length_c   1.000
_cell.angle_alpha   90.00
_cell.angle_beta   90.00
_cell.angle_gamma   90.00
#
_symmetry.space_group_name_H-M   'P 1'
#
loop_
_entity.id
_entity.type
_entity.pdbx_description
1 polymer ?
#
loop_
_entity_poly.entity_id
_entity_poly.type
_entity_poly.pdbx_seq_one_letter_code
_entity_poly.pdbx_strand_id
1 'polypeptide(L)'
;MDSSSHSMWRIVIEHVDEFRALFNRSCTHLEAWQVVSFSISLCFLITWIRHINRSDKSLFLRIKCTLYTIMRSLPWVRRRVQADFERARKDIEEEVHQWDQLRDFYKFLPERSIGGEELISEARQYASMGERRYMEHYDPRTRTEDLSVCAKIYDLFSHSDPHRSDAFPGARKMEAEVL
;
A
#
# COMPACT_ATOMS: atom_id res chain seq x y z
N MET A 1 -1.19 15.76 -66.04
CA MET A 1 -0.36 14.87 -65.18
C MET A 1 -1.23 13.75 -64.58
N ASP A 2 -1.99 13.03 -65.41
CA ASP A 2 -3.03 12.08 -64.93
C ASP A 2 -2.85 10.63 -65.42
N SER A 3 -1.78 10.34 -66.16
CA SER A 3 -1.58 9.01 -66.74
C SER A 3 -0.90 8.01 -65.80
N SER A 4 -0.11 8.47 -64.82
CA SER A 4 0.61 7.58 -63.89
C SER A 4 -0.28 7.10 -62.73
N SER A 5 -1.23 7.92 -62.29
CA SER A 5 -2.22 7.57 -61.26
C SER A 5 -3.11 6.41 -61.74
N HIS A 6 -3.62 6.48 -62.97
CA HIS A 6 -4.44 5.43 -63.58
C HIS A 6 -3.74 4.07 -63.70
N SER A 7 -2.41 4.06 -63.90
CA SER A 7 -1.61 2.83 -63.97
C SER A 7 -1.44 2.19 -62.59
N MET A 8 -1.12 2.99 -61.56
CA MET A 8 -1.03 2.49 -60.18
C MET A 8 -2.36 1.93 -59.68
N TRP A 9 -3.48 2.59 -59.97
CA TRP A 9 -4.81 2.10 -59.58
C TRP A 9 -5.14 0.75 -60.22
N ARG A 10 -4.76 0.52 -61.48
CA ARG A 10 -4.96 -0.79 -62.13
C ARG A 10 -4.17 -1.91 -61.45
N ILE A 11 -2.90 -1.68 -61.14
CA ILE A 11 -2.05 -2.67 -60.45
C ILE A 11 -2.60 -2.98 -59.06
N VAL A 12 -3.06 -1.95 -58.33
CA VAL A 12 -3.69 -2.13 -57.02
C VAL A 12 -4.99 -2.94 -57.14
N ILE A 13 -5.84 -2.65 -58.13
CA ILE A 13 -7.08 -3.40 -58.37
C ILE A 13 -6.77 -4.86 -58.72
N GLU A 14 -5.78 -5.11 -59.57
CA GLU A 14 -5.34 -6.45 -59.96
C GLU A 14 -4.86 -7.26 -58.75
N HIS A 15 -4.01 -6.67 -57.90
CA HIS A 15 -3.58 -7.34 -56.66
C HIS A 15 -4.72 -7.54 -55.65
N VAL A 16 -5.68 -6.63 -55.58
CA VAL A 16 -6.87 -6.80 -54.73
C VAL A 16 -7.74 -7.94 -55.24
N ASP A 17 -7.89 -8.08 -56.56
CA ASP A 17 -8.65 -9.18 -57.17
C ASP A 17 -7.94 -10.53 -57.03
N GLU A 18 -6.62 -10.58 -57.20
CA GLU A 18 -5.80 -11.76 -56.91
C GLU A 18 -5.95 -12.17 -55.44
N PHE A 19 -5.85 -11.22 -54.52
CA PHE A 19 -6.00 -11.47 -53.09
C PHE A 19 -7.41 -11.95 -52.74
N ARG A 20 -8.45 -11.34 -53.34
CA ARG A 20 -9.85 -11.77 -53.17
C ARG A 20 -10.06 -13.19 -53.69
N ALA A 21 -9.50 -13.53 -54.85
CA ALA A 21 -9.58 -14.86 -55.43
C ALA A 21 -8.86 -15.90 -54.57
N LEU A 22 -7.68 -15.57 -54.05
CA LEU A 22 -6.93 -16.43 -53.13
C LEU A 22 -7.69 -16.66 -51.83
N PHE A 23 -8.21 -15.60 -51.20
CA PHE A 23 -9.00 -15.70 -49.98
C PHE A 23 -10.25 -16.55 -50.17
N ASN A 24 -11.00 -16.31 -51.26
CA ASN A 24 -12.19 -17.07 -51.58
C ASN A 24 -11.85 -18.55 -51.84
N ARG A 25 -10.75 -18.83 -52.55
CA ARG A 25 -10.24 -20.19 -52.78
C ARG A 25 -9.79 -20.88 -51.50
N SER A 26 -9.24 -20.16 -50.54
CA SER A 26 -8.93 -20.71 -49.22
C SER A 26 -10.19 -21.01 -48.40
N CYS A 27 -11.29 -20.31 -48.63
CA CYS A 27 -12.56 -20.51 -47.92
C CYS A 27 -13.58 -21.41 -48.63
N THR A 28 -13.31 -21.91 -49.84
CA THR A 28 -14.25 -22.77 -50.59
C THR A 28 -14.59 -24.10 -49.89
N HIS A 29 -13.71 -24.57 -49.01
CA HIS A 29 -13.91 -25.82 -48.26
C HIS A 29 -14.62 -25.60 -46.91
N LEU A 30 -14.94 -24.35 -46.55
CA LEU A 30 -15.53 -23.97 -45.28
C LEU A 30 -16.96 -23.49 -45.48
N GLU A 31 -17.87 -23.93 -44.61
CA GLU A 31 -19.25 -23.46 -44.62
C GLU A 31 -19.34 -22.03 -44.08
N ALA A 32 -20.34 -21.26 -44.53
CA ALA A 32 -20.48 -19.85 -44.19
C ALA A 32 -20.53 -19.59 -42.66
N TRP A 33 -21.12 -20.50 -41.88
CA TRP A 33 -21.18 -20.37 -40.43
C TRP A 33 -19.80 -20.54 -39.77
N GLN A 34 -18.92 -21.36 -40.34
CA GLN A 34 -17.56 -21.57 -39.82
C GLN A 34 -16.74 -20.29 -39.98
N VAL A 35 -16.83 -19.65 -41.14
CA VAL A 35 -16.17 -18.37 -41.41
C VAL A 35 -16.64 -17.28 -40.44
N VAL A 36 -17.94 -17.22 -40.17
CA VAL A 36 -18.53 -16.31 -39.16
C VAL A 36 -18.01 -16.64 -37.75
N SER A 37 -17.92 -17.90 -37.38
CA SER A 37 -17.43 -18.31 -36.06
C SER A 37 -15.94 -17.99 -35.87
N PHE A 38 -15.12 -18.15 -36.91
CA PHE A 38 -13.69 -17.83 -36.87
C PHE A 38 -13.44 -16.33 -36.79
N SER A 39 -14.22 -15.52 -37.53
CA SER A 39 -14.09 -14.05 -37.49
C SER A 39 -14.50 -13.50 -36.12
N ILE A 40 -15.60 -13.99 -35.54
CA ILE A 40 -16.03 -13.63 -34.19
C ILE A 40 -14.97 -14.05 -33.15
N SER A 41 -14.46 -15.28 -33.25
CA SER A 41 -13.41 -15.79 -32.35
C SER A 41 -12.12 -14.97 -32.45
N LEU A 42 -11.73 -14.57 -33.68
CA LEU A 42 -10.57 -13.73 -33.91
C LEU A 42 -10.76 -12.32 -33.33
N CYS A 43 -11.94 -11.72 -33.48
CA CYS A 43 -12.28 -10.44 -32.85
C CYS A 43 -12.18 -10.53 -31.32
N PHE A 44 -12.74 -11.58 -30.71
CA PHE A 44 -12.62 -11.82 -29.27
C PHE A 44 -11.17 -12.07 -28.84
N LEU A 45 -10.39 -12.80 -29.63
CA LEU A 45 -8.97 -13.03 -29.35
C LEU A 45 -8.19 -11.72 -29.38
N ILE A 46 -8.41 -10.87 -30.38
CA ILE A 46 -7.76 -9.56 -30.49
C ILE A 46 -8.15 -8.64 -29.33
N THR A 47 -9.43 -8.59 -28.95
CA THR A 47 -9.86 -7.77 -27.81
C THR A 47 -9.29 -8.31 -26.49
N TRP A 48 -9.20 -9.63 -26.32
CA TRP A 48 -8.58 -10.27 -25.17
C TRP A 48 -7.08 -9.98 -25.08
N ILE A 49 -6.35 -10.06 -26.20
CA ILE A 49 -4.92 -9.69 -26.27
C ILE A 49 -4.72 -8.20 -25.96
N ARG A 50 -5.58 -7.33 -26.46
CA ARG A 50 -5.51 -5.89 -26.13
C ARG A 50 -5.81 -5.65 -24.65
N HIS A 51 -6.79 -6.35 -24.09
CA HIS A 51 -7.14 -6.26 -22.67
C HIS A 51 -6.01 -6.77 -21.77
N ILE A 52 -5.37 -7.89 -22.10
CA ILE A 52 -4.26 -8.42 -21.30
C ILE A 52 -3.05 -7.49 -21.32
N ASN A 53 -2.79 -6.83 -22.45
CA ASN A 53 -1.64 -5.93 -22.65
C ASN A 53 -1.89 -4.50 -22.12
N ARG A 54 -3.13 -4.13 -21.76
CA ARG A 54 -3.46 -2.81 -21.22
C ARG A 54 -3.08 -2.64 -19.75
N SER A 55 -2.64 -3.69 -19.08
CA SER A 55 -2.28 -3.62 -17.67
C SER A 55 -0.77 -3.46 -17.51
N ASP A 56 -0.38 -2.43 -16.75
CA ASP A 56 1.02 -2.06 -16.49
C ASP A 56 1.85 -3.13 -15.74
N LYS A 57 1.27 -4.29 -15.41
CA LYS A 57 1.96 -5.40 -14.76
C LYS A 57 2.45 -6.39 -15.81
N SER A 58 3.77 -6.61 -15.85
CA SER A 58 4.42 -7.65 -16.66
C SER A 58 3.67 -8.99 -16.54
N LEU A 59 3.41 -9.64 -17.68
CA LEU A 59 2.76 -10.95 -17.74
C LEU A 59 3.47 -11.99 -16.86
N PHE A 60 4.80 -11.88 -16.77
CA PHE A 60 5.61 -12.73 -15.91
C PHE A 60 5.31 -12.53 -14.42
N LEU A 61 5.08 -11.29 -13.99
CA LEU A 61 4.69 -10.99 -12.61
C LEU A 61 3.33 -11.61 -12.28
N ARG A 62 2.37 -11.56 -13.22
CA ARG A 62 1.05 -12.16 -13.04
C ARG A 62 1.13 -13.68 -12.88
N ILE A 63 1.88 -14.35 -13.76
CA ILE A 63 2.10 -15.80 -13.67
C ILE A 63 2.78 -16.14 -12.33
N LYS A 64 3.80 -15.39 -11.92
CA LYS A 64 4.44 -15.55 -10.61
C LYS A 64 3.45 -15.40 -9.45
N CYS A 65 2.59 -14.39 -9.48
CA CYS A 65 1.57 -14.19 -8.45
C CYS A 65 0.56 -15.34 -8.42
N THR A 66 0.12 -15.83 -9.57
CA THR A 66 -0.81 -16.98 -9.66
C THR A 66 -0.14 -18.25 -9.13
N LEU A 67 1.08 -18.55 -9.56
CA LEU A 67 1.86 -19.68 -9.06
C LEU A 67 2.11 -19.57 -7.55
N TYR A 68 2.46 -18.39 -7.05
CA TYR A 68 2.61 -18.13 -5.63
C TYR A 68 1.31 -18.38 -4.86
N THR A 69 0.18 -17.94 -5.41
CA THR A 69 -1.15 -18.16 -4.81
C THR A 69 -1.48 -19.65 -4.74
N ILE A 70 -1.23 -20.40 -5.81
CA ILE A 70 -1.42 -21.85 -5.86
C ILE A 70 -0.49 -22.52 -4.84
N MET A 71 0.78 -22.16 -4.82
CA MET A 71 1.76 -22.71 -3.86
C MET A 71 1.34 -22.42 -2.41
N ARG A 72 0.88 -21.20 -2.12
CA ARG A 72 0.37 -20.82 -0.80
C ARG A 72 -0.92 -21.56 -0.42
N SER A 73 -1.74 -21.96 -1.39
CA SER A 73 -2.98 -22.69 -1.14
C SER A 73 -2.75 -24.15 -0.70
N LEU A 74 -1.54 -24.69 -0.94
CA LEU A 74 -1.18 -26.04 -0.51
C LEU A 74 -1.27 -26.17 1.02
N PRO A 75 -1.90 -27.24 1.53
CA PRO A 75 -2.23 -27.35 2.96
C PRO A 75 -1.00 -27.41 3.86
N TRP A 76 0.15 -27.88 3.38
CA TRP A 76 1.40 -27.87 4.15
C TRP A 76 2.03 -26.48 4.23
N VAL A 77 2.01 -25.71 3.13
CA VAL A 77 2.53 -24.32 3.10
C VAL A 77 1.67 -23.45 3.99
N ARG A 78 0.34 -23.57 3.88
CA ARG A 78 -0.59 -22.82 4.73
C ARG A 78 -0.37 -23.11 6.21
N ARG A 79 -0.20 -24.38 6.59
CA ARG A 79 0.11 -24.78 7.97
C ARG A 79 1.42 -24.19 8.46
N ARG A 80 2.48 -24.22 7.64
CA ARG A 80 3.78 -23.65 8.03
C ARG A 80 3.71 -22.14 8.21
N VAL A 81 3.12 -21.44 7.25
CA VAL A 81 2.92 -19.99 7.32
C VAL A 81 2.09 -19.60 8.54
N GLN A 82 1.03 -20.36 8.84
CA GLN A 82 0.21 -20.14 10.03
C GLN A 82 1.01 -20.33 11.33
N ALA A 83 1.83 -21.37 11.41
CA ALA A 83 2.71 -21.58 12.57
C ALA A 83 3.74 -20.46 12.73
N ASP A 84 4.31 -19.96 11.62
CA ASP A 84 5.23 -18.83 11.64
C ASP A 84 4.50 -17.53 12.07
N PHE A 85 3.25 -17.32 11.64
CA PHE A 85 2.42 -16.20 12.12
C PHE A 85 2.08 -16.31 13.59
N GLU A 86 1.75 -17.49 14.10
CA GLU A 86 1.45 -17.71 15.52
C GLU A 86 2.69 -17.50 16.38
N ARG A 87 3.86 -17.93 15.91
CA ARG A 87 5.14 -17.64 16.56
C ARG A 87 5.42 -16.14 16.57
N ALA A 88 5.35 -15.48 15.42
CA ALA A 88 5.60 -14.04 15.34
C ALA A 88 4.61 -13.24 16.18
N ARG A 89 3.33 -13.67 16.24
CA ARG A 89 2.33 -13.06 17.11
C ARG A 89 2.73 -13.18 18.58
N LYS A 90 3.16 -14.36 19.03
CA LYS A 90 3.62 -14.56 20.40
C LYS A 90 4.87 -13.75 20.70
N ASP A 91 5.84 -13.75 19.79
CA ASP A 91 7.08 -12.98 19.94
C ASP A 91 6.77 -11.47 20.07
N ILE A 92 5.85 -10.93 19.24
CA ILE A 92 5.39 -9.53 19.33
C ILE A 92 4.60 -9.29 20.63
N GLU A 93 3.72 -10.20 21.03
CA GLU A 93 2.94 -10.07 22.26
C GLU A 93 3.86 -10.05 23.49
N GLU A 94 4.90 -10.89 23.50
CA GLU A 94 5.92 -10.94 24.54
C GLU A 94 6.81 -9.69 24.54
N GLU A 95 7.21 -9.18 23.37
CA GLU A 95 8.01 -7.95 23.25
C GLU A 95 7.23 -6.70 23.66
N VAL A 96 6.00 -6.54 23.17
CA VAL A 96 5.14 -5.37 23.45
C VAL A 96 4.69 -5.36 24.91
N HIS A 97 4.30 -6.51 25.46
CA HIS A 97 3.83 -6.61 26.85
C HIS A 97 4.94 -7.02 27.83
N GLN A 98 6.21 -6.90 27.45
CA GLN A 98 7.33 -7.29 28.32
C GLN A 98 7.29 -6.56 29.68
N TRP A 99 6.87 -5.28 29.65
CA TRP A 99 6.84 -4.40 30.81
C TRP A 99 5.44 -3.95 31.22
N ASP A 100 4.43 -4.39 30.47
CA ASP A 100 3.03 -4.10 30.75
C ASP A 100 2.53 -5.03 31.87
N GLN A 101 2.32 -4.44 33.04
CA GLN A 101 1.87 -5.16 34.24
C GLN A 101 0.35 -5.33 34.30
N LEU A 102 -0.41 -4.50 33.59
CA LEU A 102 -1.88 -4.48 33.65
C LEU A 102 -2.51 -5.30 32.53
N ARG A 103 -1.95 -5.24 31.31
CA ARG A 103 -2.51 -5.86 30.09
C ARG A 103 -3.96 -5.45 29.77
N ASP A 104 -4.47 -4.44 30.47
CA ASP A 104 -5.80 -3.91 30.34
C ASP A 104 -5.75 -2.62 29.53
N PHE A 105 -6.51 -2.59 28.44
CA PHE A 105 -6.55 -1.46 27.51
C PHE A 105 -7.99 -0.95 27.38
N TYR A 106 -8.15 0.38 27.42
CA TYR A 106 -9.39 1.03 27.06
C TYR A 106 -9.67 0.82 25.56
N LYS A 107 -10.57 -0.12 25.24
CA LYS A 107 -11.04 -0.37 23.87
C LYS A 107 -12.12 0.62 23.43
N PHE A 108 -12.81 1.20 24.40
CA PHE A 108 -13.89 2.15 24.22
C PHE A 108 -13.72 3.27 25.24
N LEU A 109 -14.28 4.43 24.93
CA LEU A 109 -14.33 5.54 25.87
C LEU A 109 -15.18 5.13 27.08
N PRO A 110 -14.69 5.30 28.32
CA PRO A 110 -15.47 4.98 29.52
C PRO A 110 -16.80 5.75 29.55
N GLU A 111 -17.88 5.09 30.01
CA GLU A 111 -19.20 5.73 30.14
C GLU A 111 -19.22 6.85 31.20
N ARG A 112 -18.28 6.80 32.15
CA ARG A 112 -18.13 7.80 33.22
C ARG A 112 -16.79 8.50 33.07
N SER A 113 -16.78 9.80 33.34
CA SER A 113 -15.54 10.57 33.40
C SER A 113 -14.64 10.06 34.54
N ILE A 114 -13.39 9.73 34.21
CA ILE A 114 -12.36 9.43 35.19
C ILE A 114 -11.97 10.73 35.91
N GLY A 115 -11.77 10.67 37.22
CA GLY A 115 -11.34 11.85 37.99
C GLY A 115 -9.91 12.27 37.63
N GLY A 116 -9.58 13.56 37.75
CA GLY A 116 -8.22 14.06 37.43
C GLY A 116 -7.12 13.38 38.26
N GLU A 117 -7.33 13.22 39.56
CA GLU A 117 -6.37 12.53 40.45
C GLU A 117 -6.20 11.04 40.10
N GLU A 118 -7.31 10.38 39.74
CA GLU A 118 -7.32 8.97 39.32
C GLU A 118 -6.53 8.81 38.01
N LEU A 119 -6.76 9.68 37.03
CA LEU A 119 -6.04 9.69 35.77
C LEU A 119 -4.54 9.96 35.95
N ILE A 120 -4.17 10.88 36.85
CA ILE A 120 -2.76 11.13 37.19
C ILE A 120 -2.14 9.90 37.84
N SER A 121 -2.85 9.21 38.73
CA SER A 121 -2.37 8.00 39.38
C SER A 121 -2.12 6.87 38.38
N GLU A 122 -3.04 6.70 37.42
CA GLU A 122 -2.92 5.74 36.32
C GLU A 122 -1.74 6.10 35.40
N ALA A 123 -1.58 7.39 35.05
CA ALA A 123 -0.44 7.86 34.27
C ALA A 123 0.91 7.62 34.98
N ARG A 124 0.97 7.75 36.32
CA ARG A 124 2.17 7.40 37.09
C ARG A 124 2.46 5.91 37.03
N GLN A 125 1.43 5.08 37.07
CA GLN A 125 1.59 3.65 36.91
C GLN A 125 2.17 3.31 35.55
N TYR A 126 1.66 3.90 34.46
CA TYR A 126 2.21 3.73 33.12
C TYR A 126 3.67 4.22 33.01
N ALA A 127 3.99 5.37 33.61
CA ALA A 127 5.36 5.87 33.65
C ALA A 127 6.33 4.92 34.38
N SER A 128 5.84 4.15 35.36
CA SER A 128 6.64 3.16 36.08
C SER A 128 6.88 1.86 35.30
N MET A 129 6.05 1.56 34.29
CA MET A 129 6.19 0.40 33.41
C MET A 129 7.31 0.58 32.37
N GLY A 130 7.75 1.81 32.09
CA GLY A 130 8.82 2.04 31.11
C GLY A 130 10.21 1.76 31.67
N GLU A 131 10.99 0.90 30.99
CA GLU A 131 12.43 0.79 31.24
C GLU A 131 13.14 2.02 30.66
N ARG A 132 13.71 2.88 31.51
CA ARG A 132 14.37 4.13 31.10
C ARG A 132 15.78 3.90 30.55
N ARG A 133 16.00 2.90 29.70
CA ARG A 133 17.33 2.61 29.10
C ARG A 133 17.93 3.81 28.37
N TYR A 134 17.10 4.66 27.76
CA TYR A 134 17.57 5.88 27.09
C TYR A 134 18.09 6.97 28.03
N MET A 135 17.81 6.89 29.34
CA MET A 135 18.27 7.87 30.34
C MET A 135 19.64 7.53 30.92
N GLU A 136 20.27 6.42 30.54
CA GLU A 136 21.62 6.03 31.00
C GLU A 136 22.70 7.03 30.57
N HIS A 137 22.48 7.73 29.46
CA HIS A 137 23.42 8.69 28.88
C HIS A 137 23.23 10.13 29.40
N TYR A 138 22.24 10.36 30.27
CA TYR A 138 21.96 11.68 30.83
C TYR A 138 22.79 11.91 32.09
N ASP A 139 23.41 13.09 32.25
CA ASP A 139 24.16 13.41 33.47
C ASP A 139 23.23 13.37 34.70
N PRO A 140 23.44 12.44 35.65
CA PRO A 140 22.57 12.30 36.82
C PRO A 140 22.47 13.57 37.69
N ARG A 141 23.47 14.46 37.60
CA ARG A 141 23.56 15.67 38.43
C ARG A 141 22.65 16.80 37.94
N THR A 142 22.55 17.02 36.64
CA THR A 142 21.71 18.09 36.06
C THR A 142 20.30 17.62 35.74
N ARG A 143 20.09 16.30 35.59
CA ARG A 143 18.84 15.67 35.18
C ARG A 143 17.57 16.24 35.82
N THR A 144 17.57 16.33 37.15
CA THR A 144 16.36 16.73 37.88
C THR A 144 16.03 18.20 37.62
N GLU A 145 17.06 19.04 37.51
CA GLU A 145 16.90 20.46 37.22
C GLU A 145 16.42 20.66 35.79
N ASP A 146 17.07 20.03 34.81
CA ASP A 146 16.72 20.14 33.39
C ASP A 146 15.28 19.66 33.12
N LEU A 147 14.90 18.48 33.66
CA LEU A 147 13.52 17.98 33.55
C LEU A 147 12.52 18.93 34.19
N SER A 148 12.87 19.57 35.31
CA SER A 148 11.99 20.54 35.97
C SER A 148 11.80 21.81 35.13
N VAL A 149 12.83 22.25 34.42
CA VAL A 149 12.77 23.41 33.51
C VAL A 149 11.93 23.04 32.29
N CYS A 150 12.18 21.89 31.67
CA CYS A 150 11.39 21.41 30.53
C CYS A 150 9.90 21.24 30.89
N ALA A 151 9.58 20.70 32.07
CA ALA A 151 8.20 20.57 32.51
C ALA A 151 7.50 21.92 32.66
N LYS A 152 8.18 22.94 33.20
CA LYS A 152 7.65 24.31 33.31
C LYS A 152 7.45 24.97 31.95
N ILE A 153 8.39 24.79 31.01
CA ILE A 153 8.25 25.32 29.65
C ILE A 153 7.08 24.63 28.94
N TYR A 154 6.96 23.30 29.08
CA TYR A 154 5.86 22.55 28.48
C TYR A 154 4.51 23.00 29.03
N ASP A 155 4.39 23.24 30.33
CA ASP A 155 3.17 23.77 30.94
C ASP A 155 2.73 25.10 30.30
N LEU A 156 3.68 26.04 30.13
CA LEU A 156 3.44 27.35 29.50
C LEU A 156 2.99 27.25 28.03
N PHE A 157 3.53 26.30 27.26
CA PHE A 157 3.32 26.20 25.82
C PHE A 157 2.48 24.98 25.37
N SER A 158 1.89 24.24 26.31
CA SER A 158 1.11 23.01 26.08
C SER A 158 -0.07 23.19 25.11
N HIS A 159 -0.61 24.40 25.03
CA HIS A 159 -1.75 24.79 24.18
C HIS A 159 -1.32 25.51 22.89
N SER A 160 -0.01 25.67 22.66
CA SER A 160 0.49 26.36 21.48
C SER A 160 0.32 25.51 20.22
N ASP A 161 -0.04 26.16 19.11
CA ASP A 161 -0.17 25.53 17.79
C ASP A 161 0.75 26.25 16.80
N PRO A 162 1.83 25.60 16.33
CA PRO A 162 2.78 26.20 15.37
C PRO A 162 2.14 26.69 14.07
N HIS A 163 1.01 26.12 13.65
CA HIS A 163 0.32 26.55 12.41
C HIS A 163 -0.33 27.93 12.56
N ARG A 164 -0.60 28.36 13.80
CA ARG A 164 -1.20 29.66 14.13
C ARG A 164 -0.15 30.63 14.65
N SER A 165 0.81 30.96 13.79
CA SER A 165 1.92 31.87 14.11
C SER A 165 1.49 33.30 14.48
N ASP A 166 0.26 33.69 14.13
CA ASP A 166 -0.41 34.92 14.54
C ASP A 166 -0.83 34.89 16.02
N ALA A 167 -1.35 33.75 16.48
CA ALA A 167 -1.82 33.55 17.84
C ALA A 167 -0.69 33.19 18.81
N PHE A 168 0.40 32.59 18.31
CA PHE A 168 1.52 32.11 19.12
C PHE A 168 2.87 32.69 18.66
N PRO A 169 3.08 34.01 18.74
CA PRO A 169 4.32 34.65 18.29
C PRO A 169 5.55 34.20 19.11
N GLY A 170 5.36 33.81 20.37
CA GLY A 170 6.42 33.30 21.24
C GLY A 170 6.97 31.96 20.76
N ALA A 171 6.09 31.01 20.39
CA ALA A 171 6.50 29.71 19.85
C ALA A 171 7.25 29.88 18.52
N ARG A 172 6.71 30.71 17.61
CA ARG A 172 7.37 31.06 16.35
C ARG A 172 8.77 31.62 16.54
N LYS A 173 8.97 32.50 17.52
CA LYS A 173 10.29 33.07 17.82
C LYS A 173 11.27 32.00 18.29
N MET A 174 10.84 31.15 19.23
CA MET A 174 11.68 30.05 19.72
C MET A 174 12.07 29.09 18.59
N GLU A 175 11.14 28.73 17.70
CA GLU A 175 11.45 27.90 16.52
C GLU A 175 12.49 28.56 15.61
N ALA A 176 12.36 29.87 15.37
CA ALA A 176 13.31 30.62 14.53
C ALA A 176 14.70 30.80 15.16
N GLU A 177 14.83 30.70 16.50
CA GLU A 177 16.12 30.76 17.20
C GLU A 177 16.82 29.39 17.30
N VAL A 178 16.08 28.30 17.15
CA VAL A 178 16.62 26.92 17.18
C VAL A 178 17.19 26.50 15.83
N LEU A 179 16.65 27.02 14.72
CA LEU A 179 17.08 26.74 13.33
C LEU A 179 18.26 27.62 12.89
#